data_AF-D0MKB3-F1
#
_entry.id   AF-D0MKB3-F1
#
_cell.length_a   1.000
_cell.length_b   1.000
_cell.length_c   1.000
_cell.angle_alpha   90.00
_cell.angle_beta   90.00
_cell.angle_gamma   90.00
#
_symmetry.space_group_name_H-M   'P 1'
#
loop_
_entity.id
_entity.type
_entity.pdbx_description
1 polymer ?
#
loop_
_entity_poly.entity_id
_entity_poly.type
_entity_poly.pdbx_seq_one_letter_code
_entity_poly.pdbx_strand_id
1 'polypeptide(L)'
;MATENRALAQAIAEAREFEPDRYPGGLKMAFFRLMDVPRDEAPELWAELRRALRENPHLRDPDVRAFLERSDLAERGYWWFDPDRW
;
A
#
# COMPACT_ATOMS: atom_id res chain seq x y z
N MET A 1 7.47 -1.60 -16.93
CA MET A 1 6.06 -1.46 -17.39
C MET A 1 5.11 -2.60 -16.98
N ALA A 2 5.21 -3.84 -17.49
CA ALA A 2 4.13 -4.84 -17.25
C ALA A 2 4.14 -5.47 -15.84
N THR A 3 5.28 -5.50 -15.16
CA THR A 3 5.45 -6.15 -13.84
C THR A 3 5.09 -5.19 -12.70
N GLU A 4 5.42 -3.92 -12.89
CA GLU A 4 5.20 -2.77 -12.01
C GLU A 4 3.69 -2.50 -11.88
N ASN A 5 2.98 -2.48 -13.01
CA ASN A 5 1.52 -2.35 -13.03
C ASN A 5 0.83 -3.53 -12.34
N ARG A 6 1.40 -4.75 -12.41
CA ARG A 6 0.89 -5.91 -11.67
C ARG A 6 1.13 -5.79 -10.17
N ALA A 7 2.28 -5.28 -9.75
CA ALA A 7 2.56 -5.06 -8.33
C ALA A 7 1.61 -4.02 -7.72
N LEU A 8 1.37 -2.91 -8.43
CA LEU A 8 0.38 -1.90 -8.04
C LEU A 8 -1.04 -2.47 -8.00
N ALA A 9 -1.47 -3.16 -9.05
CA ALA A 9 -2.80 -3.79 -9.09
C ALA A 9 -3.00 -4.79 -7.94
N GLN A 10 -1.97 -5.59 -7.62
CA GLN A 10 -2.01 -6.51 -6.50
C GLN A 10 -2.12 -5.76 -5.16
N ALA A 11 -1.32 -4.71 -4.94
CA ALA A 11 -1.40 -3.92 -3.72
C ALA A 11 -2.74 -3.22 -3.54
N ILE A 12 -3.36 -2.73 -4.64
CA ILE A 12 -4.71 -2.16 -4.63
C ILE A 12 -5.74 -3.23 -4.20
N ALA A 13 -5.67 -4.42 -4.80
CA ALA A 13 -6.58 -5.51 -4.46
C ALA A 13 -6.45 -5.92 -2.99
N GLU A 14 -5.22 -6.13 -2.51
CA GLU A 14 -4.96 -6.44 -1.11
C GLU A 14 -5.44 -5.33 -0.17
N ALA A 15 -5.25 -4.05 -0.53
CA ALA A 15 -5.74 -2.94 0.28
C ALA A 15 -7.28 -2.86 0.31
N ARG A 16 -7.97 -3.17 -0.79
CA ARG A 16 -9.44 -3.19 -0.86
C ARG A 16 -10.07 -4.35 -0.10
N GLU A 17 -9.47 -5.52 -0.20
CA GLU A 17 -10.01 -6.76 0.36
C GLU A 17 -9.42 -7.12 1.73
N PHE A 18 -8.59 -6.24 2.31
CA PHE A 18 -8.01 -6.48 3.63
C PHE A 18 -9.11 -6.52 4.68
N GLU A 19 -9.11 -7.59 5.47
CA GLU A 19 -9.98 -7.82 6.61
C GLU A 19 -9.12 -8.33 7.78
N PRO A 20 -9.48 -8.03 9.05
CA PRO A 20 -8.64 -8.36 10.21
C PRO A 20 -8.40 -9.87 10.38
N ASP A 21 -9.37 -10.69 9.98
CA ASP A 21 -9.29 -12.15 10.05
C ASP A 21 -8.53 -12.77 8.87
N ARG A 22 -8.21 -11.97 7.84
CA ARG A 22 -7.38 -12.38 6.70
C ARG A 22 -5.92 -12.23 7.10
N TYR A 23 -5.14 -13.30 6.94
CA TYR A 23 -3.71 -13.29 7.27
C TYR A 23 -2.99 -12.08 6.62
N PRO A 24 -2.37 -11.17 7.40
CA PRO A 24 -1.83 -9.90 6.89
C PRO A 24 -0.62 -10.06 5.97
N GLY A 25 -0.17 -11.30 5.73
CA GLY A 25 0.96 -11.60 4.85
C GLY A 25 0.75 -11.18 3.40
N GLY A 26 -0.47 -11.24 2.88
CA GLY A 26 -0.78 -10.81 1.50
C GLY A 26 -0.49 -9.33 1.28
N LEU A 27 -1.09 -8.49 2.13
CA LEU A 27 -0.89 -7.04 2.15
C LEU A 27 0.59 -6.67 2.35
N LYS A 28 1.26 -7.26 3.36
CA LYS A 28 2.68 -7.01 3.61
C LYS A 28 3.54 -7.35 2.40
N MET A 29 3.36 -8.54 1.82
CA MET A 29 4.14 -8.97 0.66
C MET A 29 3.90 -8.11 -0.57
N ALA A 30 2.65 -7.71 -0.83
CA ALA A 30 2.34 -6.79 -1.93
C ALA A 30 3.06 -5.45 -1.74
N PHE A 31 3.10 -4.93 -0.51
CA PHE A 31 3.68 -3.64 -0.21
C PHE A 31 5.21 -3.68 -0.24
N PHE A 32 5.82 -4.80 0.18
CA PHE A 32 7.26 -5.03 -0.03
C PHE A 32 7.64 -4.96 -1.51
N ARG A 33 6.82 -5.51 -2.41
CA ARG A 33 7.10 -5.46 -3.86
C ARG A 33 6.99 -4.05 -4.45
N LEU A 34 6.21 -3.16 -3.85
CA LEU A 34 6.10 -1.77 -4.29
C LEU A 34 7.37 -0.96 -4.07
N MET A 35 8.29 -1.41 -3.20
CA MET A 35 9.55 -0.71 -2.93
C MET A 35 10.44 -0.53 -4.17
N ASP A 36 10.26 -1.40 -5.17
CA ASP A 36 11.02 -1.38 -6.42
C ASP A 36 10.26 -0.70 -7.58
N VAL A 37 9.03 -0.23 -7.34
CA VAL A 37 8.19 0.37 -8.39
C VAL A 37 8.43 1.89 -8.47
N PRO A 38 8.82 2.43 -9.64
CA PRO A 38 8.95 3.87 -9.83
C PRO A 38 7.63 4.62 -9.60
N ARG A 39 7.73 5.83 -9.06
CA ARG A 39 6.56 6.64 -8.65
C ARG A 39 5.96 7.47 -9.78
N ASP A 40 6.79 7.78 -10.77
CA ASP A 40 6.43 8.46 -12.00
C ASP A 40 5.78 7.50 -13.01
N GLU A 41 5.85 6.19 -12.75
CA GLU A 41 5.20 5.17 -13.55
C GLU A 41 3.77 4.90 -13.03
N ALA A 42 2.79 4.94 -13.93
CA ALA A 42 1.36 4.69 -13.66
C ALA A 42 0.78 5.52 -12.48
N PRO A 43 0.83 6.87 -12.54
CA PRO A 43 0.35 7.75 -11.48
C PRO A 43 -1.14 7.51 -11.11
N GLU A 44 -1.95 7.06 -12.06
CA GLU A 44 -3.35 6.70 -11.85
C GLU A 44 -3.51 5.49 -10.90
N LEU A 45 -2.65 4.48 -11.02
CA LEU A 45 -2.67 3.30 -10.14
C LEU A 45 -2.18 3.66 -8.74
N TRP A 46 -1.17 4.51 -8.65
CA TRP A 46 -0.71 5.06 -7.37
C TRP A 46 -1.81 5.87 -6.66
N ALA A 47 -2.60 6.66 -7.40
CA ALA A 47 -3.75 7.36 -6.85
C ALA A 47 -4.86 6.39 -6.40
N GLU A 48 -5.10 5.32 -7.17
CA GLU A 48 -6.07 4.28 -6.82
C GLU A 48 -5.68 3.50 -5.56
N LEU A 49 -4.39 3.19 -5.38
CA LEU A 49 -3.87 2.58 -4.16
C LEU A 49 -4.14 3.48 -2.94
N ARG A 50 -3.89 4.78 -3.06
CA ARG A 50 -4.19 5.74 -1.99
C ARG A 50 -5.67 5.73 -1.61
N ARG A 51 -6.53 5.70 -2.62
CA ARG A 51 -7.98 5.66 -2.41
C ARG A 51 -8.38 4.39 -1.67
N ALA A 52 -7.87 3.22 -2.11
CA ALA A 52 -8.14 1.94 -1.46
C ALA A 52 -7.69 1.94 0.01
N LEU A 53 -6.49 2.45 0.29
CA LEU A 53 -5.95 2.56 1.64
C LEU A 53 -6.82 3.41 2.58
N ARG A 54 -7.41 4.51 2.07
CA ARG A 54 -8.26 5.43 2.84
C ARG A 54 -9.68 4.92 3.05
N GLU A 55 -10.21 4.23 2.04
CA GLU A 55 -11.60 3.74 2.01
C GLU A 55 -11.78 2.45 2.83
N ASN A 56 -10.74 1.64 3.01
CA ASN A 56 -10.84 0.43 3.83
C ASN A 56 -10.77 0.77 5.34
N PRO A 57 -11.87 0.59 6.11
CA PRO A 57 -11.90 0.90 7.53
C PRO A 57 -10.98 0.01 8.37
N HIS A 58 -10.70 -1.22 7.94
CA HIS A 58 -9.85 -2.17 8.65
C HIS A 58 -8.37 -1.77 8.63
N LEU A 59 -7.97 -0.94 7.66
CA LEU A 59 -6.62 -0.36 7.61
C LEU A 59 -6.42 0.80 8.58
N ARG A 60 -7.49 1.25 9.26
CA ARG A 60 -7.41 2.23 10.37
C ARG A 60 -7.13 1.56 11.72
N ASP A 61 -7.11 0.23 11.77
CA ASP A 61 -6.70 -0.51 12.96
C ASP A 61 -5.29 -0.07 13.40
N PRO A 62 -5.06 0.18 14.71
CA PRO A 62 -3.78 0.69 15.20
C PRO A 62 -2.57 -0.17 14.83
N ASP A 63 -2.70 -1.50 14.79
CA ASP A 63 -1.59 -2.40 14.49
C ASP A 63 -1.27 -2.40 12.99
N VAL A 64 -2.31 -2.27 12.16
CA VAL A 64 -2.16 -2.13 10.72
C VAL A 64 -1.62 -0.74 10.37
N ARG A 65 -2.11 0.30 11.04
CA ARG A 65 -1.58 1.67 10.97
C ARG A 65 -0.12 1.72 11.37
N ALA A 66 0.32 1.01 12.42
CA ALA A 66 1.72 0.99 12.81
C ALA A 66 2.63 0.37 11.73
N PHE A 67 2.14 -0.60 10.95
CA PHE A 67 2.88 -1.14 9.79
C PHE A 67 2.85 -0.17 8.61
N LEU A 68 1.69 0.40 8.33
CA LEU A 68 1.50 1.37 7.26
C LEU A 68 2.34 2.62 7.54
N GLU A 69 2.23 3.25 8.68
CA GLU A 69 2.93 4.51 9.03
C GLU A 69 4.39 4.31 9.48
N ARG A 70 5.04 3.23 9.05
CA ARG A 70 6.45 2.96 9.39
C ARG A 70 7.34 4.10 8.89
N SER A 71 7.79 4.93 9.84
CA SER A 71 8.59 6.12 9.59
C SER A 71 9.90 5.81 8.88
N ASP A 72 10.52 4.66 9.18
CA ASP A 72 11.74 4.22 8.52
C ASP A 72 11.56 3.95 7.01
N LEU A 73 10.36 3.54 6.59
CA LEU A 73 10.03 3.35 5.18
C LEU A 73 9.75 4.71 4.52
N ALA A 74 9.01 5.58 5.19
CA ALA A 74 8.76 6.94 4.71
C ALA A 74 10.06 7.75 4.50
N GLU A 75 11.03 7.65 5.42
CA GLU A 75 12.35 8.28 5.32
C GLU A 75 13.18 7.75 4.14
N ARG A 76 12.97 6.49 3.77
CA ARG A 76 13.56 5.88 2.55
C ARG A 76 12.81 6.29 1.27
N GLY A 77 11.83 7.18 1.39
CA GLY A 77 11.02 7.70 0.29
C GLY A 77 9.76 6.89 0.01
N TYR A 78 9.41 5.91 0.85
CA TYR A 78 8.23 5.08 0.68
C TYR A 78 7.03 5.67 1.43
N TRP A 79 6.67 6.92 1.13
CA TRP A 79 5.61 7.66 1.83
C TRP A 79 4.19 7.15 1.53
N TRP A 80 3.99 6.27 0.53
CA TRP A 80 2.68 5.63 0.25
C TRP A 80 2.18 4.69 1.35
N PHE A 81 3.06 4.40 2.29
CA PHE A 81 2.80 3.69 3.53
C PHE A 81 2.03 4.60 4.54
N ASP A 82 2.13 5.93 4.41
CA ASP A 82 1.25 6.87 5.12
C ASP A 82 0.07 7.27 4.20
N PRO A 83 -1.16 6.75 4.41
CA PRO A 83 -2.29 7.04 3.53
C PRO A 83 -2.77 8.50 3.62
N ASP A 84 -2.46 9.19 4.71
CA ASP A 84 -2.88 10.57 4.96
C ASP A 84 -1.90 11.56 4.35
N ARG A 85 -0.61 11.23 4.35
CA ARG A 85 0.48 12.11 3.92
C ARG A 85 0.95 11.78 2.49
N TRP A 86 1.08 12.82 1.67
CA TRP A 86 1.66 12.76 0.33
C TRP A 86 2.27 14.11 0.00
#